data_AF-X1M932-F1
#
_entry.id   AF-X1M932-F1
#
_cell.length_a   1.000
_cell.length_b   1.000
_cell.length_c   1.000
_cell.angle_alpha   90.00
_cell.angle_beta   90.00
_cell.angle_gamma   90.00
#
_symmetry.space_group_name_H-M   'P 1'
#
loop_
_entity.id
_entity.type
_entity.pdbx_description
1 polymer ?
#
loop_
_entity_poly.entity_id
_entity_poly.type
_entity_poly.pdbx_seq_one_letter_code
_entity_poly.pdbx_strand_id
1 'polypeptide(L)'
;MKFLELAKRNLKETYRDPLALGFLLGFPLLFMVLMGVAFGGDTISSYPIGVIDDDDTPLSQAFINEALADVEALEVSNYDDTATARKDLKFGDLTAYVVIPQGFGEQVS
;
A
#
# COMPACT_ATOMS: atom_id res chain seq x y z
N MET A 1 -43.73 -3.20 -33.35
CA MET A 1 -43.70 -3.98 -32.09
C MET A 1 -42.93 -5.31 -32.19
N LYS A 2 -42.57 -5.82 -33.37
CA LYS A 2 -41.79 -7.08 -33.53
C LYS A 2 -40.41 -7.07 -32.85
N PHE A 3 -39.74 -5.92 -32.78
CA PHE A 3 -38.43 -5.79 -32.14
C PHE A 3 -38.46 -6.11 -30.63
N LEU A 4 -39.48 -5.65 -29.91
CA LEU A 4 -39.63 -5.91 -28.47
C LEU A 4 -39.94 -7.38 -28.18
N GLU A 5 -40.74 -8.02 -29.04
CA GLU A 5 -41.03 -9.46 -28.97
C GLU A 5 -39.74 -10.29 -29.11
N LEU A 6 -38.89 -9.92 -30.08
CA LEU A 6 -37.60 -10.57 -30.30
C LEU A 6 -36.64 -10.35 -29.12
N ALA A 7 -36.55 -9.11 -28.61
CA ALA A 7 -35.73 -8.79 -27.45
C ALA A 7 -36.17 -9.59 -26.21
N LYS A 8 -37.48 -9.67 -25.95
CA LYS A 8 -38.05 -10.45 -24.84
C LYS A 8 -37.75 -11.94 -24.97
N ARG A 9 -37.83 -12.49 -26.18
CA ARG A 9 -37.47 -13.89 -26.45
C ARG A 9 -36.00 -14.15 -26.13
N ASN A 10 -35.12 -13.28 -26.62
CA ASN A 10 -33.69 -13.42 -26.46
C ASN A 10 -33.27 -13.29 -24.99
N LEU A 11 -33.83 -12.32 -24.25
CA LEU A 11 -33.58 -12.18 -22.81
C LEU A 11 -34.02 -13.43 -22.02
N LYS A 12 -35.18 -14.01 -22.41
CA LYS A 12 -35.69 -15.24 -21.77
C LYS A 12 -34.84 -16.46 -22.12
N GLU A 13 -34.24 -16.49 -23.30
CA GLU A 13 -33.31 -17.52 -23.75
C GLU A 13 -32.00 -17.43 -22.96
N THR A 14 -31.39 -16.24 -22.89
CA THR A 14 -30.21 -15.99 -22.05
C THR A 14 -30.48 -16.32 -20.59
N TYR A 15 -31.59 -15.88 -20.02
CA TYR A 15 -31.92 -16.13 -18.61
C TYR A 15 -32.12 -17.63 -18.27
N ARG A 16 -32.50 -18.44 -19.26
CA ARG A 16 -32.69 -19.89 -19.08
C ARG A 16 -31.43 -20.70 -19.36
N ASP A 17 -30.37 -20.06 -19.85
CA ASP A 17 -29.06 -20.65 -20.02
C ASP A 17 -28.16 -20.25 -18.83
N PRO A 18 -28.03 -21.14 -17.82
CA PRO A 18 -27.23 -20.83 -16.63
C PRO A 18 -25.74 -20.68 -16.94
N LEU A 19 -25.22 -21.31 -18.00
CA LEU A 19 -23.83 -21.18 -18.39
C LEU A 19 -23.57 -19.81 -19.02
N ALA A 20 -24.45 -19.38 -19.93
CA ALA A 20 -24.38 -18.05 -20.53
C ALA A 20 -24.55 -16.94 -19.47
N LEU A 21 -25.50 -17.09 -18.54
CA LEU A 21 -25.65 -16.16 -17.41
C LEU A 21 -24.41 -16.13 -16.51
N GLY A 22 -23.84 -17.30 -16.21
CA GLY A 22 -22.63 -17.42 -15.39
C GLY A 22 -21.44 -16.69 -16.02
N PHE A 23 -21.25 -16.79 -17.33
CA PHE A 23 -20.22 -16.02 -18.03
C PHE A 23 -20.56 -14.53 -18.14
N LEU A 24 -21.81 -14.18 -18.42
CA LEU A 24 -22.24 -12.79 -18.61
C LEU A 24 -22.16 -11.96 -17.32
N LEU A 25 -22.48 -12.54 -16.17
CA LEU A 25 -22.52 -11.84 -14.88
C LEU A 25 -21.43 -12.33 -13.92
N GLY A 26 -21.24 -13.64 -13.81
CA GLY A 26 -20.29 -14.22 -12.85
C GLY A 26 -18.85 -13.87 -13.19
N PHE A 27 -18.44 -13.93 -14.45
CA PHE A 27 -17.06 -13.61 -14.84
C PHE A 27 -16.71 -12.13 -14.58
N PRO A 28 -17.53 -11.13 -14.99
CA PRO A 28 -17.27 -9.74 -14.61
C PRO A 28 -17.25 -9.47 -13.11
N LEU A 29 -18.15 -10.10 -12.34
CA LEU A 29 -18.17 -9.96 -10.88
C LEU A 29 -16.95 -10.59 -10.22
N LEU A 30 -16.50 -11.75 -10.70
CA LEU A 30 -15.27 -12.39 -10.25
C LEU A 30 -14.04 -11.55 -10.62
N PHE A 31 -14.04 -10.92 -11.79
CA PHE A 31 -12.98 -10.00 -12.17
C PHE A 31 -12.95 -8.75 -11.28
N MET A 32 -14.12 -8.15 -10.99
CA MET A 32 -14.25 -7.03 -10.05
C MET A 32 -13.79 -7.40 -8.64
N VAL A 33 -14.26 -8.57 -8.17
CA VAL A 33 -13.62 -9.51 -7.24
C VAL A 33 -12.11 -9.32 -7.05
N LEU A 34 -11.42 -9.94 -7.99
CA LEU A 34 -9.97 -10.07 -8.04
C LEU A 34 -9.28 -8.71 -8.17
N MET A 35 -9.85 -7.76 -8.92
CA MET A 35 -9.31 -6.41 -9.00
C MET A 35 -9.40 -5.67 -7.67
N GLY A 36 -10.53 -5.79 -6.97
CA GLY A 36 -10.69 -5.21 -5.63
C GLY A 36 -9.75 -5.84 -4.61
N VAL A 37 -9.51 -7.15 -4.68
CA VAL A 37 -8.55 -7.81 -3.78
C VAL A 37 -7.10 -7.47 -4.15
N ALA A 38 -6.77 -7.43 -5.44
CA ALA A 38 -5.41 -7.19 -5.92
C ALA A 38 -4.98 -5.73 -5.78
N PHE A 39 -5.92 -4.78 -5.89
CA PHE A 39 -5.64 -3.34 -5.99
C PHE A 39 -6.46 -2.47 -5.04
N GLY A 40 -7.37 -3.03 -4.25
CA GLY A 40 -8.24 -2.27 -3.35
C GLY A 40 -7.71 -2.12 -1.92
N GLY A 41 -6.51 -2.64 -1.62
CA GLY A 41 -5.75 -2.24 -0.44
C GLY A 41 -5.22 -0.81 -0.60
N ASP A 42 -5.07 -0.10 0.51
CA ASP A 42 -4.73 1.33 0.52
C ASP A 42 -3.53 1.65 -0.38
N THR A 43 -3.69 2.63 -1.28
CA THR A 43 -2.63 3.07 -2.19
C THR A 43 -1.55 3.88 -1.47
N ILE A 44 -1.75 4.18 -0.19
CA ILE A 44 -0.68 4.68 0.67
C ILE A 44 0.16 3.46 1.02
N SER A 45 1.15 3.20 0.17
CA SER A 45 2.21 2.25 0.48
C SER A 45 2.88 2.75 1.75
N SER A 46 2.52 2.21 2.91
CA SER A 46 3.28 2.43 4.14
C SER A 46 4.68 1.89 3.87
N TYR A 47 5.66 2.78 3.78
CA TYR A 47 7.05 2.43 3.60
C TYR A 47 7.69 2.35 4.98
N PRO A 48 7.93 1.15 5.52
CA PRO A 48 8.62 1.01 6.79
C PRO A 48 10.06 1.50 6.63
N ILE A 49 10.39 2.54 7.39
CA ILE A 49 11.73 3.13 7.43
C ILE A 49 12.31 3.04 8.84
N GLY A 50 13.53 2.52 8.94
CA GLY A 50 14.30 2.52 10.18
C GLY A 50 15.05 3.84 10.35
N VAL A 51 15.06 4.41 11.55
CA VAL A 51 15.88 5.59 11.87
C VAL A 51 16.82 5.27 13.02
N ILE A 52 18.10 5.61 12.84
CA ILE A 52 19.15 5.49 13.85
C ILE A 52 19.64 6.90 14.15
N ASP A 53 19.46 7.34 15.39
CA ASP A 53 19.90 8.65 15.85
C ASP A 53 21.20 8.51 16.65
N ASP A 54 22.33 8.82 16.02
CA ASP A 54 23.63 8.85 16.70
C ASP A 54 23.93 10.25 17.31
N ASP A 55 23.12 11.27 17.00
CA ASP A 55 23.33 12.67 17.41
C ASP A 55 22.70 12.99 18.77
N ASP A 56 21.55 12.37 19.09
CA ASP A 56 20.82 12.52 20.37
C ASP A 56 20.54 13.99 20.74
N THR A 57 20.31 14.85 19.75
CA THR A 57 20.02 16.28 19.96
C THR A 57 18.52 16.58 19.89
N PRO A 58 18.05 17.70 20.48
CA PRO A 58 16.67 18.13 20.30
C PRO A 58 16.29 18.34 18.82
N LEU A 59 17.25 18.69 17.97
CA LEU A 59 17.02 18.88 16.53
C LEU A 59 16.86 17.55 15.79
N SER A 60 17.68 16.53 16.10
CA SER A 60 17.53 15.19 15.51
C SER A 60 16.17 14.60 15.89
N GLN A 61 15.78 14.73 17.16
CA GLN A 61 14.47 14.28 17.64
C GLN A 61 13.30 15.03 16.99
N ALA A 62 13.41 16.34 16.76
CA ALA A 62 12.39 17.09 16.04
C ALA A 62 12.29 16.64 14.57
N PHE A 63 13.43 16.37 13.91
CA PHE A 63 13.42 15.85 12.55
C PHE A 63 12.70 14.49 12.45
N ILE A 64 12.93 13.58 13.41
CA ILE A 64 12.27 12.27 13.45
C ILE A 64 10.76 12.43 13.71
N ASN A 65 10.40 13.14 14.78
CA ASN A 65 9.04 13.17 15.30
C ASN A 65 8.12 14.17 14.57
N GLU A 66 8.67 15.17 13.89
CA GLU A 66 7.89 16.19 13.18
C GLU A 66 8.05 16.08 11.67
N ALA A 67 9.27 15.92 11.14
CA ALA A 67 9.45 15.91 9.68
C ALA A 67 9.20 14.52 9.06
N LEU A 68 9.75 13.46 9.65
CA LEU A 68 9.59 12.10 9.12
C LEU A 68 8.23 11.50 9.46
N ALA A 69 7.73 11.73 10.69
CA ALA A 69 6.44 11.18 11.13
C ALA A 69 5.21 11.89 10.51
N ASP A 70 5.34 13.10 9.98
CA ASP A 70 4.26 13.82 9.29
C ASP A 70 4.02 13.30 7.85
N VAL A 71 4.97 12.53 7.30
CA VAL A 71 4.80 11.92 5.99
C VAL A 71 3.91 10.70 6.11
N GLU A 72 2.65 10.83 5.68
CA GLU A 72 1.62 9.78 5.75
C GLU A 72 2.01 8.44 5.11
N ALA A 73 2.93 8.46 4.15
CA ALA A 73 3.45 7.26 3.49
C ALA A 73 4.61 6.57 4.22
N LEU A 74 5.17 7.16 5.29
CA LEU A 74 6.31 6.61 6.01
C LEU A 74 5.87 6.02 7.35
N GLU A 75 6.32 4.81 7.63
CA GLU A 75 6.18 4.18 8.95
C GLU A 75 7.55 4.17 9.62
N VAL A 76 7.74 5.12 10.53
CA VAL A 76 9.02 5.39 11.17
C VAL A 76 9.21 4.48 12.38
N SER A 77 10.29 3.70 12.39
CA SER A 77 10.72 2.87 13.52
C SER A 77 12.11 3.25 13.97
N ASN A 78 12.32 3.43 15.27
CA ASN A 78 13.64 3.72 15.83
C ASN A 78 14.47 2.44 15.99
N TYR A 79 15.75 2.53 15.67
CA TYR A 79 16.73 1.45 15.77
C TYR A 79 17.96 1.93 16.55
N ASP A 80 18.46 1.08 17.44
CA ASP A 80 19.67 1.38 18.22
C ASP A 80 20.95 1.14 17.42
N ASP A 81 20.90 0.29 16.38
CA ASP A 81 22.10 -0.12 15.67
C ASP A 81 21.88 -0.40 14.16
N THR A 82 22.91 -0.11 13.37
CA THR A 82 22.90 -0.30 11.92
C THR A 82 22.90 -1.77 11.50
N ALA A 83 23.37 -2.70 12.33
CA ALA A 83 23.43 -4.10 11.97
C ALA A 83 22.03 -4.73 11.98
N THR A 84 21.20 -4.39 12.95
CA THR A 84 19.79 -4.81 13.06
C THR A 84 18.96 -4.17 11.95
N ALA A 85 19.08 -2.85 11.73
CA ALA A 85 18.37 -2.19 10.63
C ALA A 85 18.75 -2.78 9.25
N ARG A 86 20.03 -3.10 9.03
CA ARG A 86 20.49 -3.75 7.79
C ARG A 86 19.96 -5.17 7.65
N LYS A 87 19.81 -5.89 8.76
CA LYS A 87 19.26 -7.25 8.76
C LYS A 87 17.80 -7.20 8.33
N ASP A 88 17.00 -6.33 8.94
CA ASP A 88 15.56 -6.19 8.67
C ASP A 88 15.30 -5.68 7.25
N LEU A 89 16.16 -4.79 6.73
CA LEU A 89 16.18 -4.42 5.31
C LEU A 89 16.39 -5.62 4.38
N LYS A 90 17.26 -6.57 4.74
CA LYS A 90 17.49 -7.77 3.92
C LYS A 90 16.35 -8.77 3.96
N PHE A 91 15.61 -8.83 5.08
CA PHE A 91 14.44 -9.71 5.22
C PHE A 91 13.18 -9.12 4.59
N GLY A 92 13.20 -7.83 4.25
CA GLY A 92 12.07 -7.13 3.64
C GLY A 92 11.12 -6.50 4.65
N ASP A 93 11.51 -6.48 5.94
CA ASP A 93 10.75 -5.84 7.01
C ASP A 93 10.91 -4.31 6.96
N LEU A 94 12.01 -3.82 6.40
CA LEU A 94 12.25 -2.39 6.10
C LEU A 94 12.38 -2.18 4.59
N THR A 95 11.94 -1.02 4.12
CA THR A 95 12.22 -0.54 2.75
C THR A 95 13.54 0.24 2.69
N ALA A 96 13.85 0.98 3.75
CA ALA A 96 15.09 1.75 3.88
C ALA A 96 15.42 1.98 5.35
N TYR A 97 16.64 2.44 5.62
CA TYR A 97 17.00 3.02 6.92
C TYR A 97 17.82 4.30 6.74
N VAL A 98 17.66 5.24 7.69
CA VAL A 98 18.36 6.52 7.74
C VAL A 98 19.23 6.53 9.00
N VAL A 99 20.47 6.98 8.86
CA VAL A 99 21.38 7.20 9.98
C VAL A 99 21.59 8.71 10.12
N ILE A 100 21.24 9.26 11.28
CA ILE A 100 21.50 10.65 11.64
C ILE A 100 22.84 10.66 12.38
N PRO A 101 23.91 11.15 11.75
CA PRO A 101 25.24 11.10 12.34
C PRO A 101 25.41 12.15 13.44
N GLN A 102 26.37 11.93 14.33
CA GLN A 102 26.84 12.94 15.28
C GLN A 102 27.20 14.26 14.60
N GLY A 103 26.77 15.37 15.22
CA GLY A 103 26.96 16.73 14.72
C GLY A 103 25.88 17.20 13.74
N PHE A 104 24.79 16.44 13.55
CA PHE A 104 23.67 16.85 12.70
C PHE A 104 23.02 18.15 13.21
N GLY A 105 22.78 18.25 14.52
CA GLY A 105 22.27 19.44 15.17
C GLY A 105 23.11 20.70 14.93
N GLU A 106 24.43 20.54 14.88
CA GLU A 106 25.40 21.64 14.75
C GLU A 106 25.61 22.10 13.30
N GLN A 107 25.40 21.20 12.32
CA GLN A 107 25.59 21.51 10.90
C GLN A 107 24.36 22.18 10.25
N VAL A 108 23.19 21.99 10.86
CA VAL A 108 21.90 22.48 10.34
C VAL A 108 21.44 23.77 11.03
N SER A 109 22.04 24.12 12.17
CA SER A 109 21.80 25.39 12.88
C SER A 109 22.60 26.56 12.30
#